data_AF-G4FJ87-F1
#
_entry.id   AF-G4FJ87-F1
#
_cell.length_a   1.000
_cell.length_b   1.000
_cell.length_c   1.000
_cell.angle_alpha   90.00
_cell.angle_beta   90.00
_cell.angle_gamma   90.00
#
_symmetry.space_group_name_H-M   'P 1'
#
loop_
_entity.id
_entity.type
_entity.pdbx_description
1 polymer ?
#
loop_
_entity_poly.entity_id
_entity_poly.type
_entity_poly.pdbx_seq_one_letter_code
_entity_poly.pdbx_strand_id
1 'polypeptide(L)'
;MDHNHHPQQSKRHHAQHPWLTRQDLRLAVVTGLSAGLGLLSPIPYGYYLPLTTTAVLASTYGNSMRLGIQRLLGSLMGVIILIIFTRGLELPLPLGLGLALATTRLFGGILGLQVGYKVAGNIIVMGWLVHEQVETVWGPIRLFWTGLGIVISLWASQSIWPSRSIPTLHQQFASLLAAIEQELSTESRRLKDDSISARSPKQQQANRISLQTQLNAARQQQAMAQMELGVNPEQHPLHELWSSIDLLASQLLTSLWAIRSLSAPIQKPEKIKQLHQKEAELLDILCKQILSISSELRSPKTISYQKLNPQAMLKIKNLSCDYGQWLEQTTHDHLATEHSQISKQRFRQIILRVTLIDYIRSAIIEAVSIPSMTAISNKS
;
A
#
# COMPACT_ATOMS: atom_id res chain seq x y z
N MET A 1 -12.76 -53.35 4.39
CA MET A 1 -12.10 -53.43 3.07
C MET A 1 -13.28 -53.41 2.10
N ASP A 2 -13.68 -52.29 1.52
CA ASP A 2 -12.89 -51.44 0.63
C ASP A 2 -13.17 -49.94 0.79
N HIS A 3 -12.09 -49.15 0.75
CA HIS A 3 -12.09 -47.70 0.70
C HIS A 3 -12.22 -47.23 -0.75
N ASN A 4 -13.36 -46.64 -1.12
CA ASN A 4 -13.48 -45.84 -2.34
C ASN A 4 -13.14 -44.37 -2.02
N HIS A 5 -11.86 -44.04 -2.19
CA HIS A 5 -11.39 -42.66 -2.30
C HIS A 5 -11.75 -42.10 -3.68
N HIS A 6 -12.65 -41.11 -3.71
CA HIS A 6 -12.73 -40.16 -4.81
C HIS A 6 -11.61 -39.12 -4.67
N PRO A 7 -10.67 -39.00 -5.63
CA PRO A 7 -9.84 -37.81 -5.70
C PRO A 7 -10.61 -36.73 -6.46
N GLN A 8 -11.10 -35.72 -5.73
CA GLN A 8 -11.51 -34.45 -6.30
C GLN A 8 -10.29 -33.81 -7.00
N GLN A 9 -10.32 -33.80 -8.33
CA GLN A 9 -9.40 -33.06 -9.16
C GLN A 9 -9.53 -31.56 -8.87
N SER A 10 -8.57 -31.04 -8.10
CA SER A 10 -8.23 -29.64 -8.02
C SER A 10 -7.87 -29.13 -9.41
N LYS A 11 -8.84 -28.53 -10.12
CA LYS A 11 -8.57 -27.67 -11.27
C LYS A 11 -7.84 -26.43 -10.77
N ARG A 12 -6.51 -26.52 -10.66
CA ARG A 12 -5.63 -25.36 -10.58
C ARG A 12 -5.82 -24.56 -11.87
N HIS A 13 -6.49 -23.42 -11.77
CA HIS A 13 -6.39 -22.39 -12.80
C HIS A 13 -4.92 -21.97 -12.88
N HIS A 14 -4.17 -22.54 -13.83
CA HIS A 14 -2.91 -21.97 -14.27
C HIS A 14 -3.24 -20.61 -14.89
N ALA A 15 -3.07 -19.55 -14.10
CA ALA A 15 -3.02 -18.19 -14.62
C ALA A 15 -1.91 -18.18 -15.69
N GLN A 16 -2.31 -17.98 -16.95
CA GLN A 16 -1.39 -17.84 -18.07
C GLN A 16 -0.55 -16.58 -17.81
N HIS A 17 0.68 -16.76 -17.33
CA HIS A 17 1.64 -15.67 -17.28
C HIS A 17 2.05 -15.35 -18.72
N PRO A 18 1.83 -14.12 -19.22
CA PRO A 18 2.32 -13.74 -20.53
C PRO A 18 3.85 -13.84 -20.55
N TRP A 19 4.39 -14.53 -21.55
CA TRP A 19 5.83 -14.77 -21.75
C TRP A 19 6.66 -13.48 -21.91
N LEU A 20 5.99 -12.35 -22.15
CA LEU A 20 6.60 -11.05 -22.33
C LEU A 20 5.71 -9.99 -21.69
N THR A 21 6.16 -9.38 -20.60
CA THR A 21 5.43 -8.27 -20.00
C THR A 21 5.83 -6.96 -20.68
N ARG A 22 4.95 -5.94 -20.59
CA ARG A 22 5.29 -4.58 -21.06
C ARG A 22 6.53 -4.01 -20.37
N GLN A 23 6.82 -4.50 -19.16
CA GLN A 23 7.99 -4.11 -18.38
C GLN A 23 9.27 -4.69 -18.98
N ASP A 24 9.25 -5.98 -19.36
CA ASP A 24 10.40 -6.64 -19.99
C ASP A 24 10.72 -6.02 -21.34
N LEU A 25 9.69 -5.66 -22.12
CA LEU A 25 9.86 -4.99 -23.40
C LEU A 25 10.39 -3.56 -23.24
N ARG A 26 9.89 -2.82 -22.25
CA ARG A 26 10.44 -1.50 -21.90
C ARG A 26 11.90 -1.60 -21.49
N LEU A 27 12.24 -2.55 -20.63
CA LEU A 27 13.61 -2.77 -20.18
C LEU A 27 14.53 -3.08 -21.36
N ALA A 28 14.14 -4.02 -22.23
CA ALA A 28 14.91 -4.40 -23.40
C ALA A 28 15.14 -3.21 -24.35
N VAL A 29 14.09 -2.45 -24.66
CA VAL A 29 14.18 -1.29 -25.56
C VAL A 29 15.05 -0.18 -24.97
N VAL A 30 14.80 0.21 -23.73
CA VAL A 30 15.51 1.34 -23.11
C VAL A 30 16.97 0.98 -22.83
N THR A 31 17.25 -0.23 -22.35
CA THR A 31 18.63 -0.70 -22.18
C THR A 31 19.35 -0.83 -23.53
N GLY A 32 18.68 -1.32 -24.57
CA GLY A 32 19.25 -1.41 -25.92
C GLY A 32 19.58 -0.03 -26.51
N LEU A 33 18.68 0.94 -26.37
CA LEU A 33 18.91 2.33 -26.77
C LEU A 33 20.05 2.97 -25.96
N SER A 34 20.06 2.76 -24.63
CA SER A 34 21.16 3.20 -23.76
C SER A 34 22.50 2.57 -24.16
N ALA A 35 22.53 1.31 -24.59
CA ALA A 35 23.74 0.67 -25.08
C ALA A 35 24.21 1.30 -26.39
N GLY A 36 23.29 1.55 -27.33
CA GLY A 36 23.59 2.25 -28.58
C GLY A 36 24.15 3.65 -28.33
N LEU A 37 23.52 4.43 -27.46
CA LEU A 37 24.00 5.77 -27.06
C LEU A 37 25.36 5.73 -26.37
N GLY A 38 25.59 4.74 -25.51
CA GLY A 38 26.87 4.56 -24.83
C GLY A 38 28.01 4.19 -25.78
N LEU A 39 27.74 3.34 -26.78
CA LEU A 39 28.72 2.89 -27.77
C LEU A 39 29.05 3.95 -28.82
N LEU A 40 28.08 4.79 -29.19
CA LEU A 40 28.26 5.87 -30.17
C LEU A 40 28.84 7.15 -29.56
N SER A 41 28.89 7.25 -28.23
CA SER A 41 29.43 8.42 -27.55
C SER A 41 30.96 8.47 -27.65
N PRO A 42 31.55 9.65 -27.89
CA PRO A 42 33.00 9.84 -27.84
C PRO A 42 33.58 9.78 -26.42
N ILE A 43 32.72 9.76 -25.39
CA ILE A 43 33.13 9.70 -23.98
C ILE A 43 33.47 8.25 -23.60
N PRO A 44 34.62 7.98 -22.96
CA PRO A 44 35.03 6.62 -22.61
C PRO A 44 34.07 5.97 -21.59
N TYR A 45 34.08 4.64 -21.57
CA TYR A 45 33.30 3.81 -20.64
C TYR A 45 31.77 3.89 -20.77
N GLY A 46 31.25 4.15 -21.98
CA GLY A 46 29.81 4.25 -22.24
C GLY A 46 28.98 3.00 -21.88
N TYR A 47 29.59 1.83 -21.69
CA TYR A 47 28.91 0.62 -21.21
C TYR A 47 28.33 0.75 -19.79
N TYR A 48 28.75 1.75 -18.99
CA TYR A 48 28.11 2.04 -17.71
C TYR A 48 26.67 2.56 -17.85
N LEU A 49 26.33 3.16 -18.99
CA LEU A 49 24.99 3.67 -19.27
C LEU A 49 23.92 2.56 -19.32
N PRO A 50 24.04 1.51 -20.16
CA PRO A 50 23.08 0.40 -20.16
C PRO A 50 23.10 -0.39 -18.86
N LEU A 51 24.25 -0.60 -18.21
CA LEU A 51 24.31 -1.22 -16.88
C LEU A 51 23.57 -0.40 -15.83
N THR A 52 23.63 0.93 -15.95
CA THR A 52 22.88 1.82 -15.07
C THR A 52 21.39 1.70 -15.31
N THR A 53 21.02 1.80 -16.58
CA THR A 53 19.64 1.71 -17.04
C THR A 53 18.97 0.42 -16.56
N THR A 54 19.60 -0.73 -16.78
CA THR A 54 19.01 -2.04 -16.43
C THR A 54 18.76 -2.22 -14.94
N ALA A 55 19.62 -1.69 -14.07
CA ALA A 55 19.45 -1.87 -12.63
C ALA A 55 18.65 -0.75 -11.94
N VAL A 56 18.35 0.34 -12.65
CA VAL A 56 17.49 1.43 -12.13
C VAL A 56 16.07 1.32 -12.68
N LEU A 57 15.91 0.89 -13.93
CA LEU A 57 14.61 0.79 -14.57
C LEU A 57 13.79 -0.35 -13.97
N ALA A 58 12.87 0.00 -13.07
CA ALA A 58 11.98 -0.93 -12.41
C ALA A 58 10.57 -0.89 -13.01
N SER A 59 9.67 -1.71 -12.44
CA SER A 59 8.26 -1.77 -12.81
C SER A 59 7.50 -0.46 -12.56
N THR A 60 7.87 0.30 -11.53
CA THR A 60 7.26 1.58 -11.15
C THR A 60 8.25 2.74 -11.13
N TYR A 61 7.74 3.95 -11.35
CA TYR A 61 8.55 5.17 -11.25
C TYR A 61 9.14 5.32 -9.85
N GLY A 62 8.33 5.16 -8.79
CA GLY A 62 8.80 5.25 -7.41
C GLY A 62 9.93 4.26 -7.08
N ASN A 63 9.81 3.01 -7.53
CA ASN A 63 10.88 2.03 -7.33
C ASN A 63 12.13 2.38 -8.16
N SER A 64 11.96 2.88 -9.37
CA SER A 64 13.07 3.35 -10.22
C SER A 64 13.80 4.53 -9.58
N MET A 65 13.06 5.48 -8.99
CA MET A 65 13.62 6.61 -8.24
C MET A 65 14.40 6.14 -7.01
N ARG A 66 13.83 5.26 -6.19
CA ARG A 66 14.50 4.71 -5.01
C ARG A 66 15.81 3.99 -5.38
N LEU A 67 15.78 3.16 -6.43
CA LEU A 67 16.97 2.47 -6.94
C LEU A 67 17.99 3.47 -7.51
N GLY A 68 17.52 4.50 -8.21
CA GLY A 68 18.35 5.59 -8.71
C GLY A 68 19.09 6.33 -7.60
N ILE A 69 18.38 6.73 -6.54
CA ILE A 69 18.97 7.38 -5.36
C ILE A 69 19.99 6.46 -4.67
N GLN A 70 19.64 5.19 -4.45
CA GLN A 70 20.58 4.23 -3.84
C GLN A 70 21.84 4.04 -4.69
N ARG A 71 21.70 4.07 -6.01
CA ARG A 71 22.82 3.90 -6.93
C ARG A 71 23.69 5.15 -7.03
N LEU A 72 23.08 6.33 -7.00
CA LEU A 72 23.80 7.60 -6.97
C LEU A 72 24.60 7.74 -5.67
N LEU A 73 23.95 7.54 -4.51
CA LEU A 73 24.61 7.59 -3.21
C LEU A 73 25.69 6.52 -3.06
N GLY A 74 25.41 5.28 -3.48
CA GLY A 74 26.40 4.20 -3.50
C GLY A 74 27.58 4.53 -4.40
N SER A 75 27.35 5.19 -5.54
CA SER A 75 28.43 5.55 -6.46
C SER A 75 29.30 6.68 -5.93
N LEU A 76 28.68 7.71 -5.35
CA LEU A 76 29.40 8.79 -4.67
C LEU A 76 30.25 8.26 -3.52
N MET A 77 29.64 7.43 -2.65
CA MET A 77 30.33 6.82 -1.53
C MET A 77 31.51 5.95 -1.99
N GLY A 78 31.31 5.12 -3.02
CA GLY A 78 32.37 4.26 -3.56
C GLY A 78 33.55 5.05 -4.13
N VAL A 79 33.31 6.14 -4.86
CA VAL A 79 34.36 7.01 -5.40
C VAL A 79 35.11 7.73 -4.28
N ILE A 80 34.41 8.26 -3.28
CA ILE A 80 35.04 8.94 -2.14
C ILE A 80 35.94 7.98 -1.36
N ILE A 81 35.43 6.80 -1.01
CA ILE A 81 36.20 5.78 -0.27
C ILE A 81 37.41 5.32 -1.10
N LEU A 82 37.23 5.07 -2.40
CA LEU A 82 38.33 4.71 -3.29
C LEU A 82 39.46 5.76 -3.23
N ILE A 83 39.14 7.04 -3.42
CA ILE A 83 40.13 8.13 -3.41
C ILE A 83 40.84 8.21 -2.04
N ILE A 84 40.11 8.09 -0.93
CA ILE A 84 40.70 8.14 0.41
C ILE A 84 41.69 7.00 0.62
N PHE A 85 41.34 5.78 0.22
CA PHE A 85 42.17 4.61 0.45
C PHE A 85 43.33 4.47 -0.56
N THR A 86 43.17 4.95 -1.80
CA THR A 86 44.24 4.89 -2.80
C THR A 86 45.24 6.02 -2.68
N ARG A 87 44.82 7.21 -2.18
CA ARG A 87 45.72 8.36 -1.99
C ARG A 87 46.12 8.64 -0.55
N GLY A 88 45.28 8.31 0.41
CA GLY A 88 45.49 8.66 1.81
C GLY A 88 46.24 7.59 2.62
N LEU A 89 46.33 6.36 2.11
CA LEU A 89 46.91 5.24 2.83
C LEU A 89 47.82 4.42 1.91
N GLU A 90 49.13 4.47 2.15
CA GLU A 90 50.12 3.58 1.51
C GLU A 90 50.04 2.17 2.14
N LEU A 91 48.95 1.45 1.84
CA LEU A 91 48.71 0.10 2.34
C LEU A 91 48.99 -0.96 1.27
N PRO A 92 49.43 -2.17 1.66
CA PRO A 92 49.46 -3.31 0.76
C PRO A 92 48.06 -3.57 0.18
N LEU A 93 47.98 -3.78 -1.13
CA LEU A 93 46.72 -3.87 -1.89
C LEU A 93 45.66 -4.77 -1.24
N PRO A 94 45.96 -5.99 -0.76
CA PRO A 94 44.95 -6.85 -0.13
C PRO A 94 44.34 -6.24 1.15
N LEU A 95 45.15 -5.54 1.94
CA LEU A 95 44.73 -4.93 3.20
C LEU A 95 43.95 -3.64 2.95
N GLY A 96 44.40 -2.81 2.02
CA GLY A 96 43.70 -1.60 1.60
C GLY A 96 42.32 -1.90 1.02
N LEU A 97 42.22 -2.89 0.15
CA LEU A 97 40.96 -3.31 -0.46
C LEU A 97 39.99 -3.95 0.55
N GLY A 98 40.51 -4.79 1.47
CA GLY A 98 39.72 -5.36 2.55
C GLY A 98 39.12 -4.31 3.48
N LEU A 99 39.93 -3.31 3.90
CA LEU A 99 39.46 -2.20 4.72
C LEU A 99 38.47 -1.30 3.97
N ALA A 100 38.74 -0.95 2.71
CA ALA A 100 37.83 -0.13 1.91
C ALA A 100 36.45 -0.81 1.74
N LEU A 101 36.41 -2.12 1.53
CA LEU A 101 35.15 -2.88 1.48
C LEU A 101 34.45 -2.97 2.84
N ALA A 102 35.20 -3.14 3.93
CA ALA A 102 34.64 -3.13 5.28
C ALA A 102 34.03 -1.77 5.62
N THR A 103 34.74 -0.68 5.32
CA THR A 103 34.27 0.70 5.48
C THR A 103 33.02 0.95 4.64
N THR A 104 33.01 0.51 3.39
CA THR A 104 31.84 0.60 2.49
C THR A 104 30.63 -0.12 3.05
N ARG A 105 30.83 -1.29 3.65
CA ARG A 105 29.75 -2.05 4.29
C ARG A 105 29.21 -1.33 5.53
N LEU A 106 30.09 -0.77 6.35
CA LEU A 106 29.74 -0.04 7.57
C LEU A 106 28.96 1.25 7.23
N PHE A 107 29.50 2.10 6.35
CA PHE A 107 28.81 3.32 5.92
C PHE A 107 27.53 3.01 5.13
N GLY A 108 27.52 1.93 4.34
CA GLY A 108 26.31 1.45 3.69
C GLY A 108 25.18 1.08 4.66
N GLY A 109 25.53 0.47 5.81
CA GLY A 109 24.59 0.17 6.89
C GLY A 109 24.08 1.44 7.60
N ILE A 110 24.98 2.37 7.91
CA ILE A 110 24.64 3.64 8.57
C ILE A 110 23.73 4.51 7.69
N LEU A 111 23.98 4.54 6.38
CA LEU A 111 23.18 5.30 5.41
C LEU A 111 21.90 4.57 4.94
N GLY A 112 21.62 3.37 5.48
CA GLY A 112 20.43 2.58 5.11
C GLY A 112 20.40 2.12 3.64
N LEU A 113 21.56 2.05 2.97
CA LEU A 113 21.65 1.63 1.58
C LEU A 113 21.39 0.12 1.47
N GLN A 114 20.27 -0.27 0.85
CA GLN A 114 19.92 -1.70 0.71
C GLN A 114 20.65 -2.38 -0.46
N VAL A 115 20.81 -1.68 -1.58
CA VAL A 115 21.50 -2.18 -2.78
C VAL A 115 22.73 -1.32 -3.11
N GLY A 116 22.72 -0.04 -2.73
CA GLY A 116 23.77 0.94 -3.04
C GLY A 116 25.18 0.55 -2.54
N TYR A 117 25.30 -0.11 -1.39
CA TYR A 117 26.62 -0.54 -0.87
C TYR A 117 27.32 -1.57 -1.77
N LYS A 118 26.55 -2.41 -2.51
CA LYS A 118 27.12 -3.37 -3.46
C LYS A 118 27.72 -2.65 -4.67
N VAL A 119 27.05 -1.58 -5.12
CA VAL A 119 27.54 -0.73 -6.21
C VAL A 119 28.83 -0.03 -5.79
N ALA A 120 28.87 0.51 -4.56
CA ALA A 120 30.06 1.10 -3.98
C ALA A 120 31.24 0.13 -3.92
N GLY A 121 31.01 -1.11 -3.46
CA GLY A 121 32.04 -2.15 -3.43
C GLY A 121 32.56 -2.49 -4.84
N ASN A 122 31.68 -2.60 -5.83
CA ASN A 122 32.10 -2.81 -7.22
C ASN A 122 32.88 -1.63 -7.80
N ILE A 123 32.64 -0.39 -7.32
CA ILE A 123 33.44 0.77 -7.70
C ILE A 123 34.85 0.66 -7.14
N ILE A 124 34.98 0.27 -5.88
CA ILE A 124 36.29 0.13 -5.23
C ILE A 124 37.11 -0.96 -5.90
N VAL A 125 36.51 -2.14 -6.12
CA VAL A 125 37.20 -3.26 -6.77
C VAL A 125 37.61 -2.91 -8.20
N MET A 126 36.70 -2.36 -9.02
CA MET A 126 37.01 -2.02 -10.41
C MET A 126 37.90 -0.78 -10.57
N GLY A 127 37.82 0.16 -9.63
CA GLY A 127 38.69 1.34 -9.62
C GLY A 127 40.12 0.93 -9.37
N TRP A 128 40.34 0.19 -8.27
CA TRP A 128 41.67 -0.20 -7.82
C TRP A 128 42.32 -1.29 -8.69
N LEU A 129 41.58 -2.31 -9.13
CA LEU A 129 42.17 -3.43 -9.89
C LEU A 129 42.26 -3.18 -11.39
N VAL A 130 41.40 -2.33 -11.96
CA VAL A 130 41.27 -2.19 -13.43
C VAL A 130 41.68 -0.80 -13.91
N HIS A 131 41.60 0.23 -13.06
CA HIS A 131 41.83 1.62 -13.47
C HIS A 131 42.85 2.35 -12.59
N GLU A 132 43.77 1.62 -11.95
CA GLU A 132 44.77 2.12 -10.98
C GLU A 132 45.51 3.38 -11.47
N GLN A 133 45.76 3.51 -12.78
CA GLN A 133 46.49 4.63 -13.37
C GLN A 133 45.63 5.85 -13.74
N VAL A 134 44.29 5.75 -13.72
CA VAL A 134 43.35 6.78 -14.21
C VAL A 134 42.16 6.99 -13.24
N GLU A 135 42.27 6.52 -12.00
CA GLU A 135 41.17 6.49 -11.01
C GLU A 135 40.48 7.85 -10.83
N THR A 136 41.27 8.93 -10.81
CA THR A 136 40.78 10.30 -10.58
C THR A 136 39.93 10.85 -11.72
N VAL A 137 40.14 10.35 -12.94
CA VAL A 137 39.34 10.74 -14.12
C VAL A 137 38.20 9.76 -14.35
N TRP A 138 38.42 8.48 -14.06
CA TRP A 138 37.42 7.42 -14.21
C TRP A 138 36.24 7.58 -13.23
N GLY A 139 36.50 7.89 -11.96
CA GLY A 139 35.45 8.05 -10.93
C GLY A 139 34.37 9.07 -11.33
N PRO A 140 34.74 10.31 -11.68
CA PRO A 140 33.80 11.33 -12.17
C PRO A 140 33.06 10.94 -13.45
N ILE A 141 33.75 10.32 -14.43
CA ILE A 141 33.11 9.84 -15.68
C ILE A 141 32.06 8.76 -15.38
N ARG A 142 32.36 7.86 -14.44
CA ARG A 142 31.40 6.84 -14.00
C ARG A 142 30.19 7.45 -13.29
N LEU A 143 30.39 8.48 -12.48
CA LEU A 143 29.29 9.23 -11.86
C LEU A 143 28.41 9.91 -12.91
N PHE A 144 29.02 10.51 -13.95
CA PHE A 144 28.29 11.10 -15.07
C PHE A 144 27.42 10.05 -15.79
N TRP A 145 27.99 8.90 -16.18
CA TRP A 145 27.22 7.82 -16.82
C TRP A 145 26.13 7.24 -15.92
N THR A 146 26.37 7.20 -14.61
CA THR A 146 25.38 6.76 -13.63
C THR A 146 24.22 7.77 -13.52
N GLY A 147 24.52 9.07 -13.44
CA GLY A 147 23.51 10.12 -13.44
C GLY A 147 22.67 10.09 -14.72
N LEU A 148 23.32 10.02 -15.88
CA LEU A 148 22.64 9.95 -17.17
C LEU A 148 21.75 8.71 -17.29
N GLY A 149 22.22 7.54 -16.85
CA GLY A 149 21.43 6.31 -16.86
C GLY A 149 20.22 6.37 -15.94
N ILE A 150 20.33 7.03 -14.78
CA ILE A 150 19.19 7.29 -13.90
C ILE A 150 18.17 8.19 -14.59
N VAL A 151 18.61 9.29 -15.20
CA VAL A 151 17.73 10.24 -15.92
C VAL A 151 16.99 9.53 -17.05
N ILE A 152 17.69 8.76 -17.89
CA ILE A 152 17.07 8.00 -18.99
C ILE A 152 16.08 6.98 -18.44
N SER A 153 16.40 6.27 -17.35
CA SER A 153 15.50 5.29 -16.74
C SER A 153 14.23 5.93 -16.19
N LEU A 154 14.37 7.07 -15.51
CA LEU A 154 13.22 7.82 -14.98
C LEU A 154 12.37 8.38 -16.12
N TRP A 155 12.99 8.99 -17.12
CA TRP A 155 12.30 9.51 -18.31
C TRP A 155 11.55 8.40 -19.05
N ALA A 156 12.20 7.24 -19.25
CA ALA A 156 11.56 6.08 -19.86
C ALA A 156 10.43 5.51 -19.01
N SER A 157 10.56 5.50 -17.69
CA SER A 157 9.50 5.01 -16.80
C SER A 157 8.24 5.89 -16.81
N GLN A 158 8.37 7.18 -17.16
CA GLN A 158 7.24 8.11 -17.37
C GLN A 158 6.71 8.09 -18.81
N SER A 159 7.60 8.08 -19.80
CA SER A 159 7.23 8.26 -21.22
C SER A 159 6.85 6.96 -21.92
N ILE A 160 7.48 5.84 -21.54
CA ILE A 160 7.33 4.54 -22.19
C ILE A 160 6.50 3.66 -21.25
N TRP A 161 5.20 3.57 -21.51
CA TRP A 161 4.21 2.84 -20.69
C TRP A 161 4.26 3.20 -19.19
N PRO A 162 3.76 4.38 -18.78
CA PRO A 162 3.83 4.86 -17.41
C PRO A 162 3.26 3.84 -16.41
N SER A 163 3.94 3.70 -15.27
CA SER A 163 3.49 2.82 -14.20
C SER A 163 2.15 3.28 -13.62
N ARG A 164 1.26 2.31 -13.37
CA ARG A 164 -0.09 2.57 -12.87
C ARG A 164 -0.15 2.48 -11.34
N SER A 165 0.82 3.02 -10.60
CA SER A 165 0.89 2.78 -9.16
C SER A 165 -0.30 3.40 -8.41
N ILE A 166 -0.69 4.63 -8.78
CA ILE A 166 -1.86 5.35 -8.23
C ILE A 166 -3.17 4.63 -8.57
N PRO A 167 -3.49 4.30 -9.84
CA PRO A 167 -4.65 3.49 -10.17
C PRO A 167 -4.69 2.12 -9.46
N THR A 168 -3.52 1.47 -9.34
CA THR A 168 -3.41 0.17 -8.65
C THR A 168 -3.72 0.31 -7.17
N LEU A 169 -3.22 1.36 -6.51
CA LEU A 169 -3.53 1.65 -5.10
C LEU A 169 -5.03 1.89 -4.89
N HIS A 170 -5.64 2.72 -5.73
CA HIS A 170 -7.08 2.98 -5.70
C HIS A 170 -7.88 1.68 -5.87
N GLN A 171 -7.45 0.80 -6.79
CA GLN A 171 -8.09 -0.49 -7.00
C GLN A 171 -7.92 -1.42 -5.77
N GLN A 172 -6.75 -1.43 -5.13
CA GLN A 172 -6.48 -2.22 -3.92
C GLN A 172 -7.35 -1.76 -2.75
N PHE A 173 -7.42 -0.46 -2.47
CA PHE A 173 -8.31 0.08 -1.44
C PHE A 173 -9.78 -0.19 -1.76
N ALA A 174 -10.20 -0.02 -3.01
CA ALA A 174 -11.57 -0.33 -3.41
C ALA A 174 -11.90 -1.82 -3.24
N SER A 175 -10.98 -2.74 -3.55
CA SER A 175 -11.16 -4.17 -3.30
C SER A 175 -11.21 -4.51 -1.81
N LEU A 176 -10.38 -3.86 -0.99
CA LEU A 176 -10.38 -4.04 0.46
C LEU A 176 -11.72 -3.60 1.06
N LEU A 177 -12.21 -2.42 0.70
CA LEU A 177 -13.50 -1.91 1.16
C LEU A 177 -14.66 -2.83 0.73
N ALA A 178 -14.64 -3.33 -0.51
CA ALA A 178 -15.65 -4.29 -0.97
C ALA A 178 -15.58 -5.62 -0.20
N ALA A 179 -14.39 -6.11 0.14
CA ALA A 179 -14.24 -7.32 0.94
C ALA A 179 -14.71 -7.12 2.40
N ILE A 180 -14.44 -5.95 2.99
CA ILE A 180 -14.95 -5.57 4.30
C ILE A 180 -16.49 -5.49 4.28
N GLU A 181 -17.06 -4.87 3.24
CA GLU A 181 -18.51 -4.83 3.06
C GLU A 181 -19.12 -6.23 2.97
N GLN A 182 -18.52 -7.13 2.20
CA GLN A 182 -19.01 -8.50 2.10
C GLN A 182 -19.06 -9.20 3.48
N GLU A 183 -18.09 -8.93 4.35
CA GLU A 183 -18.06 -9.48 5.70
C GLU A 183 -19.09 -8.80 6.63
N LEU A 184 -19.31 -7.49 6.51
CA LEU A 184 -20.37 -6.75 7.23
C LEU A 184 -21.76 -7.19 6.80
N SER A 185 -22.00 -7.38 5.50
CA SER A 185 -23.28 -7.85 4.97
C SER A 185 -23.63 -9.25 5.49
N THR A 186 -22.61 -10.09 5.73
CA THR A 186 -22.79 -11.39 6.39
C THR A 186 -23.23 -11.21 7.85
N GLU A 187 -22.63 -10.30 8.60
CA GLU A 187 -23.06 -10.03 9.98
C GLU A 187 -24.48 -9.43 10.04
N SER A 188 -24.85 -8.57 9.09
CA SER A 188 -26.22 -8.07 8.94
C SER A 188 -27.21 -9.22 8.76
N ARG A 189 -26.94 -10.16 7.83
CA ARG A 189 -27.80 -11.34 7.63
C ARG A 189 -27.90 -12.21 8.89
N ARG A 190 -26.79 -12.38 9.61
CA ARG A 190 -26.75 -13.15 10.86
C ARG A 190 -27.62 -12.56 11.97
N LEU A 191 -27.77 -11.23 12.01
CA LEU A 191 -28.68 -10.58 12.95
C LEU A 191 -30.16 -10.84 12.61
N LYS A 192 -30.47 -11.02 11.32
CA LYS A 192 -31.83 -11.28 10.82
C LYS A 192 -32.22 -12.76 10.92
N ASP A 193 -31.28 -13.67 10.76
CA ASP A 193 -31.54 -15.12 10.76
C ASP A 193 -31.79 -15.67 12.18
N ASP A 194 -32.85 -16.48 12.31
CA ASP A 194 -33.18 -17.21 13.54
C ASP A 194 -32.26 -18.44 13.75
N SER A 195 -31.66 -18.97 12.67
CA SER A 195 -30.73 -20.10 12.73
C SER A 195 -29.28 -19.62 12.89
N ILE A 196 -28.79 -19.63 14.13
CA ILE A 196 -27.42 -19.24 14.47
C ILE A 196 -26.44 -20.35 14.03
N SER A 197 -26.02 -20.37 12.76
CA SER A 197 -24.85 -21.16 12.37
C SER A 197 -23.58 -20.39 12.75
N ALA A 198 -22.92 -20.82 13.83
CA ALA A 198 -21.61 -20.29 14.20
C ALA A 198 -20.60 -20.62 13.10
N ARG A 199 -19.97 -19.60 12.50
CA ARG A 199 -18.82 -19.81 11.61
C ARG A 199 -17.69 -20.51 12.37
N SER A 200 -16.99 -21.41 11.68
CA SER A 200 -15.83 -22.08 12.27
C SER A 200 -14.76 -21.05 12.69
N PRO A 201 -14.19 -21.12 13.90
CA PRO A 201 -13.12 -20.23 14.35
C PRO A 201 -11.93 -20.18 13.38
N LYS A 202 -11.63 -21.32 12.72
CA LYS A 202 -10.56 -21.41 11.71
C LYS A 202 -10.85 -20.55 10.48
N GLN A 203 -12.10 -20.54 10.01
CA GLN A 203 -12.52 -19.72 8.86
C GLN A 203 -12.48 -18.23 9.21
N GLN A 204 -12.92 -17.85 10.41
CA GLN A 204 -12.86 -16.47 10.88
C GLN A 204 -11.43 -15.96 10.95
N GLN A 205 -10.50 -16.78 11.49
CA GLN A 205 -9.09 -16.43 11.55
C GLN A 205 -8.45 -16.31 10.16
N ALA A 206 -8.79 -17.20 9.23
CA ALA A 206 -8.29 -17.13 7.85
C ALA A 206 -8.77 -15.84 7.15
N ASN A 207 -10.05 -15.48 7.27
CA ASN A 207 -10.58 -14.24 6.69
C ASN A 207 -9.93 -13.00 7.33
N ARG A 208 -9.65 -13.05 8.64
CA ARG A 208 -8.92 -11.98 9.34
C ARG A 208 -7.53 -11.76 8.79
N ILE A 209 -6.76 -12.83 8.69
CA ILE A 209 -5.41 -12.76 8.15
C ILE A 209 -5.46 -12.26 6.70
N SER A 210 -6.42 -12.71 5.89
CA SER A 210 -6.59 -12.27 4.50
C SER A 210 -6.82 -10.76 4.40
N LEU A 211 -7.79 -10.21 5.14
CA LEU A 211 -8.10 -8.77 5.11
C LEU A 211 -6.95 -7.91 5.66
N GLN A 212 -6.30 -8.36 6.72
CA GLN A 212 -5.13 -7.68 7.27
C GLN A 212 -3.95 -7.69 6.29
N THR A 213 -3.76 -8.80 5.56
CA THR A 213 -2.75 -8.89 4.51
C THR A 213 -3.05 -7.93 3.36
N GLN A 214 -4.32 -7.81 2.94
CA GLN A 214 -4.74 -6.84 1.91
C GLN A 214 -4.49 -5.39 2.35
N LEU A 215 -4.80 -5.03 3.60
CA LEU A 215 -4.50 -3.71 4.15
C LEU A 215 -2.99 -3.41 4.15
N ASN A 216 -2.18 -4.35 4.61
CA ASN A 216 -0.72 -4.18 4.62
C ASN A 216 -0.15 -4.06 3.20
N ALA A 217 -0.69 -4.80 2.24
CA ALA A 217 -0.32 -4.69 0.82
C ALA A 217 -0.68 -3.30 0.26
N ALA A 218 -1.86 -2.78 0.58
CA ALA A 218 -2.29 -1.44 0.18
C ALA A 218 -1.37 -0.35 0.77
N ARG A 219 -0.98 -0.47 2.05
CA ARG A 219 0.00 0.43 2.69
C ARG A 219 1.37 0.40 2.03
N GLN A 220 1.86 -0.79 1.66
CA GLN A 220 3.12 -0.92 0.94
C GLN A 220 3.04 -0.26 -0.44
N GLN A 221 1.92 -0.43 -1.14
CA GLN A 221 1.66 0.21 -2.42
C GLN A 221 1.52 1.74 -2.28
N GLN A 222 0.92 2.23 -1.20
CA GLN A 222 0.83 3.66 -0.88
C GLN A 222 2.21 4.30 -0.76
N ALA A 223 3.15 3.64 -0.09
CA ALA A 223 4.53 4.13 -0.01
C ALA A 223 5.19 4.24 -1.40
N MET A 224 4.89 3.33 -2.32
CA MET A 224 5.37 3.41 -3.71
C MET A 224 4.69 4.54 -4.49
N ALA A 225 3.37 4.72 -4.32
CA ALA A 225 2.60 5.75 -4.99
C ALA A 225 2.96 7.17 -4.49
N GLN A 226 3.29 7.33 -3.22
CA GLN A 226 3.76 8.60 -2.65
C GLN A 226 5.05 9.08 -3.31
N MET A 227 5.97 8.18 -3.69
CA MET A 227 7.17 8.56 -4.45
C MET A 227 6.85 9.10 -5.85
N GLU A 228 5.69 8.74 -6.43
CA GLU A 228 5.23 9.30 -7.71
C GLU A 228 4.67 10.72 -7.55
N LEU A 229 4.30 11.15 -6.33
CA LEU A 229 3.77 12.49 -6.06
C LEU A 229 4.85 13.58 -5.96
N GLY A 230 6.14 13.21 -5.95
CA GLY A 230 7.26 14.14 -5.97
C GLY A 230 7.79 14.54 -4.60
N VAL A 231 8.29 15.78 -4.49
CA VAL A 231 9.18 16.23 -3.39
C VAL A 231 8.43 16.42 -2.05
N ASN A 232 7.13 16.75 -2.09
CA ASN A 232 6.29 16.94 -0.91
C ASN A 232 4.98 16.13 -1.02
N PRO A 233 5.02 14.80 -0.83
CA PRO A 233 3.83 13.96 -0.96
C PRO A 233 2.76 14.28 0.10
N GLU A 234 3.16 14.72 1.30
CA GLU A 234 2.24 15.00 2.42
C GLU A 234 1.27 16.16 2.16
N GLN A 235 1.68 17.13 1.35
CA GLN A 235 0.83 18.28 0.97
C GLN A 235 -0.09 17.97 -0.21
N HIS A 236 0.05 16.79 -0.82
CA HIS A 236 -0.71 16.42 -2.00
C HIS A 236 -2.11 15.92 -1.61
N PRO A 237 -3.19 16.34 -2.28
CA PRO A 237 -4.57 15.95 -1.93
C PRO A 237 -4.81 14.43 -1.95
N LEU A 238 -4.11 13.71 -2.83
CA LEU A 238 -4.15 12.24 -2.85
C LEU A 238 -3.57 11.60 -1.59
N HIS A 239 -2.56 12.21 -0.95
CA HIS A 239 -2.01 11.66 0.29
C HIS A 239 -3.05 11.71 1.41
N GLU A 240 -3.72 12.85 1.58
CA GLU A 240 -4.81 13.02 2.55
C GLU A 240 -5.95 12.02 2.28
N LEU A 241 -6.36 11.87 1.01
CA LEU A 241 -7.34 10.88 0.59
C LEU A 241 -6.92 9.45 0.99
N TRP A 242 -5.69 9.04 0.69
CA TRP A 242 -5.23 7.68 0.99
C TRP A 242 -5.11 7.44 2.49
N SER A 243 -4.63 8.43 3.25
CA SER A 243 -4.56 8.37 4.71
C SER A 243 -5.94 8.24 5.34
N SER A 244 -6.93 8.97 4.81
CA SER A 244 -8.34 8.83 5.23
C SER A 244 -8.89 7.43 4.97
N ILE A 245 -8.66 6.89 3.76
CA ILE A 245 -9.16 5.56 3.41
C ILE A 245 -8.43 4.46 4.19
N ASP A 246 -7.14 4.62 4.50
CA ASP A 246 -6.40 3.70 5.36
C ASP A 246 -6.94 3.70 6.79
N LEU A 247 -7.21 4.89 7.34
CA LEU A 247 -7.82 5.05 8.66
C LEU A 247 -9.20 4.41 8.70
N LEU A 248 -10.06 4.72 7.72
CA LEU A 248 -11.38 4.12 7.57
C LEU A 248 -11.29 2.59 7.53
N ALA A 249 -10.46 2.03 6.66
CA ALA A 249 -10.30 0.57 6.54
C ALA A 249 -9.84 -0.06 7.87
N SER A 250 -8.93 0.59 8.59
CA SER A 250 -8.45 0.14 9.90
C SER A 250 -9.55 0.15 10.96
N GLN A 251 -10.33 1.22 11.02
CA GLN A 251 -11.47 1.37 11.93
C GLN A 251 -12.57 0.33 11.63
N LEU A 252 -12.91 0.16 10.35
CA LEU A 252 -13.90 -0.84 9.91
C LEU A 252 -13.48 -2.26 10.28
N LEU A 253 -12.22 -2.62 10.01
CA LEU A 253 -11.71 -3.95 10.37
C LEU A 253 -11.76 -4.17 11.89
N THR A 254 -11.29 -3.19 12.67
CA THR A 254 -11.27 -3.29 14.13
C THR A 254 -12.68 -3.51 14.69
N SER A 255 -13.65 -2.72 14.24
CA SER A 255 -15.05 -2.85 14.67
C SER A 255 -15.69 -4.14 14.19
N LEU A 256 -15.45 -4.56 12.95
CA LEU A 256 -15.96 -5.83 12.42
C LEU A 256 -15.47 -7.02 13.27
N TRP A 257 -14.18 -7.05 13.63
CA TRP A 257 -13.64 -8.10 14.49
C TRP A 257 -14.19 -8.03 15.91
N ALA A 258 -14.35 -6.82 16.45
CA ALA A 258 -14.95 -6.63 17.76
C ALA A 258 -16.40 -7.14 17.79
N ILE A 259 -17.22 -6.82 16.79
CA ILE A 259 -18.59 -7.32 16.64
C ILE A 259 -18.61 -8.85 16.55
N ARG A 260 -17.68 -9.44 15.79
CA ARG A 260 -17.56 -10.90 15.63
C ARG A 260 -17.12 -11.64 16.88
N SER A 261 -16.35 -10.99 17.75
CA SER A 261 -15.92 -11.55 19.02
C SER A 261 -17.06 -11.64 20.05
N LEU A 262 -18.18 -10.96 19.79
CA LEU A 262 -19.35 -11.01 20.65
C LEU A 262 -20.06 -12.36 20.54
N SER A 263 -20.66 -12.76 21.66
CA SER A 263 -21.50 -13.95 21.68
C SER A 263 -22.68 -13.79 20.71
N ALA A 264 -23.21 -14.94 20.27
CA ALA A 264 -24.32 -14.96 19.33
C ALA A 264 -25.50 -14.07 19.81
N PRO A 265 -26.14 -13.33 18.89
CA PRO A 265 -27.33 -12.52 19.17
C PRO A 265 -28.42 -13.37 19.82
N ILE A 266 -29.20 -12.76 20.72
CA ILE A 266 -30.34 -13.41 21.35
C ILE A 266 -31.59 -12.95 20.61
N GLN A 267 -32.44 -13.89 20.19
CA GLN A 267 -33.66 -13.57 19.44
C GLN A 267 -34.91 -13.43 20.33
N LYS A 268 -34.75 -13.48 21.65
CA LYS A 268 -35.84 -13.39 22.62
C LYS A 268 -35.45 -12.47 23.78
N PRO A 269 -36.38 -11.69 24.32
CA PRO A 269 -37.77 -11.44 23.86
C PRO A 269 -37.86 -10.68 22.52
N GLU A 270 -39.07 -10.60 21.96
CA GLU A 270 -39.35 -10.04 20.62
C GLU A 270 -38.84 -8.60 20.42
N LYS A 271 -38.82 -7.81 21.50
CA LYS A 271 -38.25 -6.45 21.48
C LYS A 271 -36.75 -6.44 21.16
N ILE A 272 -35.98 -7.42 21.63
CA ILE A 272 -34.55 -7.57 21.28
C ILE A 272 -34.41 -8.01 19.82
N LYS A 273 -35.30 -8.88 19.34
CA LYS A 273 -35.33 -9.28 17.92
C LYS A 273 -35.55 -8.06 17.03
N GLN A 274 -36.50 -7.19 17.37
CA GLN A 274 -36.73 -5.92 16.67
C GLN A 274 -35.51 -5.00 16.71
N LEU A 275 -34.81 -4.92 17.85
CA LEU A 275 -33.55 -4.18 17.95
C LEU A 275 -32.48 -4.73 16.99
N HIS A 276 -32.27 -6.05 16.97
CA HIS A 276 -31.30 -6.68 16.07
C HIS A 276 -31.67 -6.54 14.59
N GLN A 277 -32.97 -6.56 14.25
CA GLN A 277 -33.42 -6.26 12.88
C GLN A 277 -33.03 -4.83 12.47
N LYS A 278 -33.18 -3.87 13.38
CA LYS A 278 -32.79 -2.48 13.12
C LYS A 278 -31.28 -2.27 13.07
N GLU A 279 -30.52 -2.94 13.93
CA GLU A 279 -29.04 -3.01 13.81
C GLU A 279 -28.63 -3.52 12.42
N ALA A 280 -29.32 -4.54 11.92
CA ALA A 280 -29.06 -5.10 10.60
C ALA A 280 -29.44 -4.14 9.45
N GLU A 281 -30.57 -3.43 9.57
CA GLU A 281 -30.94 -2.37 8.62
C GLU A 281 -29.86 -1.27 8.56
N LEU A 282 -29.34 -0.83 9.71
CA LEU A 282 -28.25 0.13 9.75
C LEU A 282 -27.00 -0.45 9.09
N LEU A 283 -26.59 -1.67 9.42
CA LEU A 283 -25.44 -2.32 8.76
C LEU A 283 -25.61 -2.39 7.24
N ASP A 284 -26.81 -2.66 6.71
CA ASP A 284 -27.07 -2.66 5.27
C ASP A 284 -26.87 -1.27 4.65
N ILE A 285 -27.25 -0.20 5.36
CA ILE A 285 -26.99 1.18 4.95
C ILE A 285 -25.48 1.45 4.93
N LEU A 286 -24.76 1.06 5.98
CA LEU A 286 -23.30 1.22 6.06
C LEU A 286 -22.60 0.45 4.93
N CYS A 287 -23.08 -0.75 4.60
CA CYS A 287 -22.59 -1.53 3.46
C CYS A 287 -22.76 -0.76 2.13
N LYS A 288 -23.93 -0.16 1.89
CA LYS A 288 -24.17 0.69 0.71
C LYS A 288 -23.23 1.89 0.66
N GLN A 289 -22.96 2.53 1.79
CA GLN A 289 -22.01 3.64 1.88
C GLN A 289 -20.58 3.18 1.52
N ILE A 290 -20.10 2.07 2.09
CA ILE A 290 -18.77 1.51 1.81
C ILE A 290 -18.62 1.14 0.33
N LEU A 291 -19.63 0.50 -0.27
CA LEU A 291 -19.62 0.17 -1.70
C LEU A 291 -19.60 1.42 -2.58
N SER A 292 -20.32 2.47 -2.19
CA SER A 292 -20.32 3.75 -2.91
C SER A 292 -18.93 4.39 -2.89
N ILE A 293 -18.26 4.42 -1.72
CA ILE A 293 -16.86 4.89 -1.60
C ILE A 293 -15.93 4.03 -2.46
N SER A 294 -16.07 2.70 -2.41
CA SER A 294 -15.29 1.77 -3.24
C SER A 294 -15.47 2.04 -4.74
N SER A 295 -16.69 2.33 -5.18
CA SER A 295 -16.99 2.66 -6.58
C SER A 295 -16.38 3.98 -7.02
N GLU A 296 -16.42 5.00 -6.17
CA GLU A 296 -15.78 6.30 -6.43
C GLU A 296 -14.26 6.17 -6.51
N LEU A 297 -13.62 5.33 -5.67
CA LEU A 297 -12.18 5.08 -5.77
C LEU A 297 -11.78 4.43 -7.11
N ARG A 298 -12.63 3.56 -7.66
CA ARG A 298 -12.42 2.95 -8.99
C ARG A 298 -12.67 3.90 -10.14
N SER A 299 -13.36 5.02 -9.90
CA SER A 299 -13.70 5.98 -10.94
C SER A 299 -12.45 6.65 -11.51
N PRO A 300 -12.28 6.68 -12.85
CA PRO A 300 -11.14 7.38 -13.48
C PRO A 300 -11.19 8.89 -13.22
N LYS A 301 -12.38 9.43 -12.90
CA LYS A 301 -12.54 10.85 -12.53
C LYS A 301 -11.84 11.16 -11.21
N THR A 302 -11.91 10.29 -10.22
CA THR A 302 -11.26 10.47 -8.92
C THR A 302 -9.75 10.52 -9.04
N ILE A 303 -9.18 9.70 -9.94
CA ILE A 303 -7.73 9.73 -10.24
C ILE A 303 -7.36 11.04 -10.94
N SER A 304 -8.19 11.49 -11.88
CA SER A 304 -7.93 12.69 -12.69
C SER A 304 -8.07 13.98 -11.90
N TYR A 305 -9.12 14.10 -11.08
CA TYR A 305 -9.40 15.26 -10.24
C TYR A 305 -8.74 15.18 -8.86
N GLN A 306 -8.08 14.06 -8.56
CA GLN A 306 -7.33 13.81 -7.32
C GLN A 306 -8.15 13.95 -6.03
N LYS A 307 -9.48 13.88 -6.14
CA LYS A 307 -10.45 14.12 -5.06
C LYS A 307 -11.69 13.25 -5.30
N LEU A 308 -12.37 12.87 -4.22
CA LEU A 308 -13.68 12.21 -4.29
C LEU A 308 -14.75 13.21 -4.76
N ASN A 309 -15.79 12.72 -5.43
CA ASN A 309 -16.89 13.57 -5.88
C ASN A 309 -17.69 14.13 -4.68
N PRO A 310 -17.73 15.45 -4.45
CA PRO A 310 -18.37 16.04 -3.27
C PRO A 310 -19.89 15.78 -3.23
N GLN A 311 -20.56 15.71 -4.39
CA GLN A 311 -21.99 15.40 -4.44
C GLN A 311 -22.26 13.94 -4.08
N ALA A 312 -21.38 13.02 -4.49
CA ALA A 312 -21.47 11.62 -4.10
C ALA A 312 -21.23 11.47 -2.59
N MET A 313 -20.24 12.18 -2.06
CA MET A 313 -19.92 12.17 -0.61
C MET A 313 -21.09 12.70 0.24
N LEU A 314 -21.74 13.79 -0.19
CA LEU A 314 -22.91 14.32 0.52
C LEU A 314 -24.09 13.33 0.50
N LYS A 315 -24.33 12.66 -0.63
CA LYS A 315 -25.35 11.59 -0.71
C LYS A 315 -25.03 10.45 0.25
N ILE A 316 -23.78 9.99 0.29
CA ILE A 316 -23.33 8.92 1.18
C ILE A 316 -23.56 9.32 2.64
N LYS A 317 -23.13 10.52 3.04
CA LYS A 317 -23.29 11.04 4.40
C LYS A 317 -24.75 11.05 4.85
N ASN A 318 -25.66 11.46 3.97
CA ASN A 318 -27.08 11.59 4.29
C ASN A 318 -27.79 10.24 4.50
N LEU A 319 -27.25 9.13 3.99
CA LEU A 319 -27.91 7.82 4.10
C LEU A 319 -28.09 7.33 5.55
N SER A 320 -27.22 7.74 6.48
CA SER A 320 -27.23 7.29 7.87
C SER A 320 -27.33 8.43 8.88
N CYS A 321 -27.70 9.65 8.44
CA CYS A 321 -27.69 10.84 9.28
C CYS A 321 -28.71 10.73 10.43
N ASP A 322 -29.92 10.28 10.12
CA ASP A 322 -31.03 10.21 11.08
C ASP A 322 -30.93 8.99 12.02
N TYR A 323 -30.11 8.00 11.66
CA TYR A 323 -29.96 6.77 12.45
C TYR A 323 -29.21 6.97 13.76
N GLY A 324 -28.40 8.03 13.91
CA GLY A 324 -27.69 8.31 15.16
C GLY A 324 -28.64 8.63 16.32
N GLN A 325 -29.56 9.57 16.09
CA GLN A 325 -30.59 9.94 17.08
C GLN A 325 -31.52 8.77 17.40
N TRP A 326 -31.87 8.00 16.37
CA TRP A 326 -32.70 6.81 16.53
C TRP A 326 -32.03 5.74 17.40
N LEU A 327 -30.73 5.50 17.21
CA LEU A 327 -29.98 4.49 17.96
C LEU A 327 -29.95 4.82 19.46
N GLU A 328 -29.70 6.08 19.82
CA GLU A 328 -29.68 6.55 21.21
C GLU A 328 -31.05 6.41 21.88
N GLN A 329 -32.12 6.81 21.19
CA GLN A 329 -33.49 6.77 21.69
C GLN A 329 -33.99 5.33 21.86
N THR A 330 -33.77 4.48 20.84
CA THR A 330 -34.19 3.07 20.88
C THR A 330 -33.41 2.28 21.93
N THR A 331 -32.13 2.59 22.09
CA THR A 331 -31.32 2.00 23.16
C THR A 331 -31.88 2.42 24.53
N HIS A 332 -32.19 3.69 24.76
CA HIS A 332 -32.81 4.09 26.04
C HIS A 332 -34.18 3.42 26.29
N ASP A 333 -35.08 3.43 25.31
CA ASP A 333 -36.46 2.95 25.46
C ASP A 333 -36.55 1.44 25.67
N HIS A 334 -35.77 0.66 24.90
CA HIS A 334 -35.74 -0.79 25.03
C HIS A 334 -34.95 -1.27 26.26
N LEU A 335 -33.90 -0.55 26.68
CA LEU A 335 -33.10 -0.93 27.85
C LEU A 335 -33.79 -0.61 29.20
N ALA A 336 -34.68 0.39 29.23
CA ALA A 336 -35.43 0.78 30.43
C ALA A 336 -36.53 -0.24 30.81
N THR A 337 -37.07 -1.00 29.84
CA THR A 337 -38.23 -1.86 30.05
C THR A 337 -37.91 -3.34 30.37
N GLU A 338 -36.68 -3.83 30.17
CA GLU A 338 -36.36 -5.28 30.24
C GLU A 338 -35.20 -5.67 31.17
N HIS A 339 -34.77 -4.78 32.07
CA HIS A 339 -33.68 -5.05 33.02
C HIS A 339 -33.89 -6.30 33.90
N SER A 340 -35.12 -6.80 34.02
CA SER A 340 -35.49 -7.98 34.82
C SER A 340 -35.40 -9.32 34.08
N GLN A 341 -35.33 -9.36 32.74
CA GLN A 341 -35.44 -10.60 31.95
C GLN A 341 -34.13 -11.05 31.28
N ILE A 342 -33.11 -10.18 31.23
CA ILE A 342 -31.84 -10.43 30.52
C ILE A 342 -30.69 -10.41 31.52
N SER A 343 -29.72 -11.32 31.39
CA SER A 343 -28.53 -11.27 32.23
C SER A 343 -27.69 -10.02 31.94
N LYS A 344 -27.12 -9.40 32.99
CA LYS A 344 -26.26 -8.21 32.90
C LYS A 344 -25.13 -8.35 31.88
N GLN A 345 -24.59 -9.56 31.71
CA GLN A 345 -23.55 -9.85 30.74
C GLN A 345 -24.04 -9.77 29.29
N ARG A 346 -25.24 -10.30 28.99
CA ARG A 346 -25.83 -10.25 27.66
C ARG A 346 -26.28 -8.85 27.27
N PHE A 347 -26.83 -8.12 28.24
CA PHE A 347 -27.16 -6.71 28.08
C PHE A 347 -25.93 -5.86 27.69
N ARG A 348 -24.79 -6.05 28.37
CA ARG A 348 -23.52 -5.38 28.01
C ARG A 348 -23.06 -5.71 26.59
N GLN A 349 -23.28 -6.94 26.11
CA GLN A 349 -22.90 -7.33 24.75
C GLN A 349 -23.75 -6.63 23.69
N ILE A 350 -25.04 -6.42 23.96
CA ILE A 350 -25.94 -5.68 23.05
C ILE A 350 -25.47 -4.22 22.95
N ILE A 351 -25.29 -3.54 24.09
CA ILE A 351 -24.81 -2.15 24.12
C ILE A 351 -23.49 -2.02 23.36
N LEU A 352 -22.53 -2.90 23.63
CA LEU A 352 -21.23 -2.84 23.00
C LEU A 352 -21.33 -3.06 21.47
N ARG A 353 -22.23 -3.93 20.99
CA ARG A 353 -22.47 -4.08 19.55
C ARG A 353 -23.02 -2.81 18.93
N VAL A 354 -24.04 -2.22 19.56
CA VAL A 354 -24.66 -0.96 19.12
C VAL A 354 -23.62 0.14 19.02
N THR A 355 -22.77 0.30 20.04
CA THR A 355 -21.66 1.28 20.04
C THR A 355 -20.65 1.01 18.92
N LEU A 356 -20.32 -0.25 18.63
CA LEU A 356 -19.39 -0.58 17.54
C LEU A 356 -19.98 -0.29 16.16
N ILE A 357 -21.29 -0.51 15.96
CA ILE A 357 -21.99 -0.15 14.72
C ILE A 357 -22.01 1.38 14.56
N ASP A 358 -22.27 2.12 15.64
CA ASP A 358 -22.22 3.59 15.62
C ASP A 358 -20.80 4.13 15.35
N TYR A 359 -19.78 3.46 15.88
CA TYR A 359 -18.39 3.79 15.58
C TYR A 359 -18.08 3.59 14.08
N ILE A 360 -18.57 2.51 13.47
CA ILE A 360 -18.44 2.30 12.01
C ILE A 360 -19.11 3.44 11.23
N ARG A 361 -20.33 3.82 11.63
CA ARG A 361 -21.06 4.94 11.02
C ARG A 361 -20.26 6.24 11.11
N SER A 362 -19.74 6.56 12.30
CA SER A 362 -18.96 7.77 12.55
C SER A 362 -17.68 7.80 11.72
N ALA A 363 -16.95 6.68 11.64
CA ALA A 363 -15.76 6.54 10.79
C ALA A 363 -16.06 6.80 9.30
N ILE A 364 -17.17 6.27 8.78
CA ILE A 364 -17.61 6.52 7.41
C ILE A 364 -17.92 8.00 7.20
N ILE A 365 -18.67 8.62 8.13
CA ILE A 365 -19.03 10.04 8.04
C ILE A 365 -17.78 10.92 8.07
N GLU A 366 -16.81 10.61 8.94
CA GLU A 366 -15.53 11.33 9.05
C GLU A 366 -14.75 11.25 7.75
N ALA A 367 -14.55 10.04 7.20
CA ALA A 367 -13.82 9.84 5.95
C ALA A 367 -14.45 10.58 4.75
N VAL A 368 -15.78 10.68 4.74
CA VAL A 368 -16.56 11.34 3.68
C VAL A 368 -16.68 12.85 3.90
N SER A 369 -16.46 13.33 5.13
CA SER A 369 -16.57 14.74 5.51
C SER A 369 -15.24 15.50 5.39
N ILE A 370 -14.12 14.83 5.08
CA ILE A 370 -12.83 15.50 4.93
C ILE A 370 -12.96 16.62 3.90
N PRO A 371 -12.84 17.88 4.33
CA PRO A 371 -12.95 18.99 3.42
C PRO A 371 -11.71 18.97 2.54
N SER A 372 -11.90 19.32 1.27
CA SER A 372 -10.81 19.86 0.47
C SER A 372 -10.24 21.08 1.19
N MET A 373 -9.22 20.92 2.03
CA MET A 373 -8.40 22.04 2.53
C MET A 373 -7.53 22.55 1.38
N THR A 374 -8.17 23.25 0.45
CA THR A 374 -7.53 24.16 -0.52
C THR A 374 -8.48 25.34 -0.71
N ALA A 375 -8.78 26.01 0.39
CA ALA A 375 -9.39 27.34 0.39
C ALA A 375 -9.02 28.09 1.68
N ILE A 376 -7.75 28.05 2.09
CA ILE A 376 -7.21 29.18 2.87
C ILE A 376 -6.72 30.17 1.84
N SER A 377 -7.63 31.09 1.53
CA SER A 377 -7.29 32.45 1.13
C SER A 377 -6.18 32.97 2.03
N ASN A 378 -5.05 33.34 1.44
CA ASN A 378 -4.48 34.63 1.76
C ASN A 378 -4.13 35.35 0.46
N LYS A 379 -5.11 36.10 -0.03
CA LYS A 379 -4.85 37.48 -0.43
C LYS A 379 -4.34 38.23 0.80
N SER A 380 -3.07 38.63 0.75
CA SER A 380 -2.58 39.91 1.28
C SER A 380 -1.32 40.26 0.52
#